data_AF-A0A317WQ76-F1
#
_entry.id   AF-A0A317WQ76-F1
#
_cell.length_a   1.000
_cell.length_b   1.000
_cell.length_c   1.000
_cell.angle_alpha   90.00
_cell.angle_beta   90.00
_cell.angle_gamma   90.00
#
_symmetry.space_group_name_H-M   'P 1'
#
loop_
_entity.id
_entity.type
_entity.pdbx_description
1 polymer ?
#
loop_
_entity_poly.entity_id
_entity_poly.type
_entity_poly.pdbx_seq_one_letter_code
_entity_poly.pdbx_strand_id
1 'polypeptide(L)'
;MFLPVLSPREQPNNNGNGSVRVAVPRPERFPGVDYDDVPFLGPRPSDAMLEYYEQPVLRKLEWRVDENGVKMRRPLKDTVSLTAAFAQTRGSEVQMPCHHCNVNRSVWTRCVVGSDTKEGSNMHGACASCRFSRRYCSLISRNEDERAMTRSGDASESQSHWDPVRGIKTEPGARLSSPGSCRLDGDVIPFPLGPETIDNLPLLKQADKEMEMHLDTLKRRIRQLEERENDGDETTNPWDLV
;
A
#
# COMPACT_ATOMS: atom_id res chain seq x y z
N MET A 1 5.64 31.68 72.84
CA MET A 1 7.01 31.95 73.31
C MET A 1 7.63 30.61 73.74
N PHE A 2 8.78 30.29 73.14
CA PHE A 2 9.81 29.29 73.50
C PHE A 2 9.51 27.77 73.46
N LEU A 3 10.17 27.11 72.50
CA LEU A 3 10.68 25.73 72.58
C LEU A 3 12.00 25.71 73.38
N PRO A 4 12.42 24.54 73.91
CA PRO A 4 13.63 23.87 73.37
C PRO A 4 13.48 22.32 73.31
N VAL A 5 13.81 21.65 72.20
CA VAL A 5 15.10 21.02 71.81
C VAL A 5 15.72 20.09 72.86
N LEU A 6 15.78 18.78 72.55
CA LEU A 6 16.95 17.89 72.67
C LEU A 6 16.73 16.59 71.85
N SER A 7 17.65 16.29 70.94
CA SER A 7 17.94 14.97 70.30
C SER A 7 19.14 14.32 71.02
N PRO A 8 19.72 13.14 70.65
CA PRO A 8 19.36 12.06 69.71
C PRO A 8 19.48 10.62 70.31
N ARG A 9 19.02 9.56 69.62
CA ARG A 9 19.71 8.24 69.58
C ARG A 9 19.20 7.26 68.50
N GLU A 10 20.12 6.93 67.59
CA GLU A 10 20.44 5.62 66.98
C GLU A 10 19.43 4.84 66.08
N GLN A 11 19.85 4.65 64.82
CA GLN A 11 19.43 3.68 63.77
C GLN A 11 19.69 2.20 64.21
N PRO A 12 19.35 1.10 63.46
CA PRO A 12 19.08 0.98 62.01
C PRO A 12 18.01 -0.07 61.55
N ASN A 13 17.63 -0.02 60.26
CA ASN A 13 17.38 -1.17 59.34
C ASN A 13 16.83 -0.61 58.01
N ASN A 14 17.58 -0.62 56.90
CA ASN A 14 17.91 -1.76 56.05
C ASN A 14 16.66 -2.47 55.47
N ASN A 15 16.19 -2.09 54.28
CA ASN A 15 16.46 -2.85 53.05
C ASN A 15 15.70 -2.28 51.85
N GLY A 16 16.40 -2.26 50.72
CA GLY A 16 15.95 -1.67 49.48
C GLY A 16 14.73 -2.35 48.87
N ASN A 17 13.88 -1.52 48.29
CA ASN A 17 13.12 -1.88 47.10
C ASN A 17 13.15 -0.69 46.16
N GLY A 18 14.33 -0.49 45.57
CA GLY A 18 14.44 0.29 44.34
C GLY A 18 13.64 -0.44 43.28
N SER A 19 12.37 -0.04 43.13
CA SER A 19 11.55 -0.43 41.99
C SER A 19 12.23 0.13 40.74
N VAL A 20 13.13 -0.67 40.16
CA VAL A 20 13.69 -0.44 38.84
C VAL A 20 12.51 -0.49 37.87
N ARG A 21 11.94 0.68 37.59
CA ARG A 21 11.06 0.87 36.45
C ARG A 21 11.95 0.68 35.23
N VAL A 22 11.99 -0.55 34.71
CA VAL A 22 12.46 -0.81 33.36
C VAL A 22 11.52 -0.01 32.45
N ALA A 23 11.96 1.19 32.07
CA ALA A 23 11.31 1.93 31.02
C ALA A 23 11.52 1.10 29.75
N VAL A 24 10.54 0.25 29.43
CA VAL A 24 10.50 -0.43 28.14
C VAL A 24 10.56 0.69 27.10
N PRO A 25 11.61 0.76 26.26
CA PRO A 25 11.72 1.78 25.25
C PRO A 25 10.44 1.72 24.42
N ARG A 26 9.69 2.82 24.39
CA ARG A 26 8.45 2.90 23.62
C ARG A 26 8.86 2.69 22.16
N PRO A 27 8.52 1.55 21.52
CA PRO A 27 9.03 1.31 20.19
C PRO A 27 8.39 2.35 19.27
N GLU A 28 9.20 3.02 18.48
CA GLU A 28 8.72 3.97 17.49
C GLU A 28 7.77 3.23 16.54
N ARG A 29 6.48 3.58 16.58
CA ARG A 29 5.53 3.08 15.58
C ARG A 29 5.86 3.75 14.26
N PHE A 30 6.29 2.96 13.28
CA PHE A 30 6.54 3.46 11.94
C PHE A 30 5.22 3.51 11.15
N PRO A 31 4.95 4.58 10.37
CA PRO A 31 3.71 4.69 9.61
C PRO A 31 3.47 3.49 8.68
N GLY A 32 2.30 2.85 8.86
CA GLY A 32 1.85 1.70 8.07
C GLY A 32 2.51 0.36 8.40
N VAL A 33 3.36 0.30 9.44
CA VAL A 33 4.03 -0.92 9.90
C VAL A 33 3.73 -1.13 11.39
N ASP A 34 3.41 -2.36 11.77
CA ASP A 34 3.22 -2.71 13.17
C ASP A 34 4.55 -2.88 13.93
N TYR A 35 4.47 -3.33 15.19
CA TYR A 35 5.65 -3.58 16.02
C TYR A 35 6.50 -4.77 15.56
N ASP A 36 5.91 -5.66 14.78
CA ASP A 36 6.52 -6.90 14.29
C ASP A 36 7.10 -6.76 12.88
N ASP A 37 7.21 -5.54 12.35
CA ASP A 37 7.64 -5.28 10.97
C ASP A 37 6.69 -5.90 9.93
N VAL A 38 5.38 -6.00 10.21
CA VAL A 38 4.34 -6.45 9.29
C VAL A 38 3.46 -5.26 8.89
N PRO A 39 3.09 -5.11 7.60
CA PRO A 39 2.17 -4.06 7.19
C PRO A 39 0.77 -4.34 7.73
N PHE A 40 0.10 -3.29 8.23
CA PHE A 40 -1.30 -3.36 8.63
C PHE A 40 -2.19 -2.62 7.62
N LEU A 41 -3.47 -3.00 7.57
CA LEU A 41 -4.43 -2.34 6.68
C LEU A 41 -4.69 -0.92 7.18
N GLY A 42 -4.47 0.07 6.30
CA GLY A 42 -4.87 1.44 6.56
C GLY A 42 -6.41 1.60 6.50
N PRO A 43 -6.92 2.81 6.74
CA PRO A 43 -8.37 3.07 6.76
C PRO A 43 -9.06 2.89 5.40
N ARG A 44 -8.30 2.83 4.30
CA ARG A 44 -8.82 2.66 2.93
C ARG A 44 -7.93 1.67 2.16
N PRO A 45 -8.06 0.35 2.41
CA PRO A 45 -7.28 -0.64 1.69
C PRO A 45 -7.77 -0.77 0.25
N SER A 46 -6.84 -0.95 -0.69
CA SER A 46 -7.21 -1.34 -2.06
C SER A 46 -7.52 -2.83 -2.15
N ASP A 47 -8.25 -3.28 -3.17
CA ASP A 47 -8.53 -4.70 -3.43
C ASP A 47 -7.28 -5.59 -3.37
N ALA A 48 -6.16 -5.15 -3.95
CA ALA A 48 -4.90 -5.88 -3.90
C ALA A 48 -4.36 -6.06 -2.46
N MET A 49 -4.59 -5.08 -1.58
CA MET A 49 -4.20 -5.20 -0.16
C MET A 49 -5.10 -6.18 0.58
N LEU A 50 -6.40 -6.19 0.26
CA LEU A 50 -7.35 -7.14 0.84
C LEU A 50 -7.00 -8.57 0.43
N GLU A 51 -6.72 -8.78 -0.87
CA GLU A 51 -6.27 -10.07 -1.40
C GLU A 51 -5.00 -10.55 -0.68
N TYR A 52 -4.02 -9.67 -0.48
CA TYR A 52 -2.85 -10.02 0.33
C TYR A 52 -3.19 -10.31 1.78
N TYR A 53 -4.07 -9.52 2.40
CA TYR A 53 -4.37 -9.64 3.82
C TYR A 53 -4.89 -11.04 4.19
N GLU A 54 -5.64 -11.66 3.29
CA GLU A 54 -6.15 -13.04 3.40
C GLU A 54 -5.05 -14.11 3.27
N GLN A 55 -3.87 -13.76 2.76
CA GLN A 55 -2.74 -14.67 2.62
C GLN A 55 -1.89 -14.75 3.90
N PRO A 56 -1.29 -15.92 4.19
CA PRO A 56 -0.42 -16.09 5.35
C PRO A 56 0.84 -15.22 5.25
N VAL A 57 1.23 -14.61 6.37
CA VAL A 57 2.49 -13.86 6.48
C VAL A 57 3.64 -14.86 6.43
N LEU A 58 4.41 -14.84 5.33
CA LEU A 58 5.55 -15.74 5.13
C LEU A 58 6.83 -15.17 5.76
N ARG A 59 6.93 -13.84 5.85
CA ARG A 59 8.10 -13.14 6.39
C ARG A 59 7.76 -11.72 6.85
N LYS A 60 8.62 -11.17 7.71
CA LYS A 60 8.58 -9.77 8.15
C LYS A 60 9.24 -8.85 7.11
N LEU A 61 9.00 -7.54 7.20
CA LEU A 61 9.71 -6.52 6.42
C LEU A 61 11.15 -6.41 6.92
N GLU A 62 12.04 -7.20 6.32
CA GLU A 62 13.47 -7.13 6.58
C GLU A 62 14.07 -5.90 5.88
N TRP A 63 14.00 -4.76 6.56
CA TRP A 63 14.65 -3.53 6.15
C TRP A 63 16.15 -3.71 6.04
N ARG A 64 16.75 -3.14 4.99
CA ARG A 64 18.21 -3.07 4.89
C ARG A 64 18.78 -2.20 6.00
N VAL A 65 20.02 -2.48 6.37
CA VAL A 65 20.78 -1.69 7.33
C VAL A 65 21.71 -0.73 6.62
N ASP A 66 21.97 0.42 7.24
CA ASP A 66 23.02 1.36 6.83
C ASP A 66 24.41 0.90 7.29
N GLU A 67 25.43 1.72 7.05
CA GLU A 67 26.82 1.45 7.47
C GLU A 67 26.98 1.29 8.99
N ASN A 68 26.04 1.83 9.77
CA ASN A 68 26.04 1.76 11.23
C ASN A 68 25.21 0.58 11.78
N GLY A 69 24.65 -0.26 10.90
CA GLY A 69 23.78 -1.37 11.29
C GLY A 69 22.34 -0.97 11.62
N VAL A 70 21.95 0.27 11.36
CA VAL A 70 20.60 0.78 11.65
C VAL A 70 19.66 0.46 10.48
N LYS A 71 18.49 -0.11 10.78
CA LYS A 71 17.45 -0.39 9.77
C LYS A 71 17.01 0.90 9.06
N MET A 72 17.22 0.96 7.75
CA MET A 72 16.79 2.04 6.86
C MET A 72 15.28 1.97 6.57
N ARG A 73 14.47 2.18 7.61
CA ARG A 73 13.00 2.16 7.53
C ARG A 73 12.49 3.31 6.66
N ARG A 74 11.47 3.03 5.84
CA ARG A 74 10.77 4.03 5.02
C ARG A 74 9.28 4.00 5.32
N PRO A 75 8.59 5.15 5.36
CA PRO A 75 7.16 5.20 5.66
C PRO A 75 6.34 4.53 4.54
N LEU A 76 5.32 3.76 4.93
CA LEU A 76 4.34 3.16 4.00
C LEU A 76 3.14 4.10 3.85
N LYS A 77 3.36 5.24 3.19
CA LYS A 77 2.43 6.39 3.20
C LYS A 77 1.30 6.31 2.17
N ASP A 78 1.47 5.51 1.13
CA ASP A 78 0.61 5.51 -0.05
C ASP A 78 0.27 4.09 -0.47
N THR A 79 -0.80 3.95 -1.27
CA THR A 79 -1.30 2.65 -1.70
C THR A 79 -0.22 1.79 -2.34
N VAL A 80 0.67 2.38 -3.14
CA VAL A 80 1.74 1.64 -3.82
C VAL A 80 2.77 1.10 -2.82
N SER A 81 3.24 1.93 -1.88
CA SER A 81 4.22 1.49 -0.88
C SER A 81 3.66 0.44 0.08
N LEU A 82 2.41 0.61 0.49
CA LEU A 82 1.73 -0.33 1.37
C LEU A 82 1.42 -1.66 0.67
N THR A 83 0.90 -1.64 -0.56
CA THR A 83 0.69 -2.87 -1.36
C THR A 83 2.02 -3.59 -1.62
N ALA A 84 3.10 -2.85 -1.91
CA ALA A 84 4.42 -3.44 -2.07
C ALA A 84 4.92 -4.11 -0.78
N ALA A 85 4.64 -3.53 0.39
CA ALA A 85 4.97 -4.14 1.67
C ALA A 85 4.15 -5.42 1.93
N PHE A 86 2.85 -5.41 1.61
CA PHE A 86 2.01 -6.62 1.66
C PHE A 86 2.58 -7.72 0.75
N ALA A 87 2.90 -7.39 -0.50
CA ALA A 87 3.57 -8.29 -1.43
C ALA A 87 4.91 -8.82 -0.89
N GLN A 88 5.72 -7.98 -0.23
CA GLN A 88 6.99 -8.41 0.35
C GLN A 88 6.81 -9.47 1.45
N THR A 89 5.80 -9.32 2.30
CA THR A 89 5.55 -10.21 3.44
C THR A 89 4.86 -11.53 3.06
N ARG A 90 4.11 -11.55 1.95
CA ARG A 90 3.26 -12.68 1.55
C ARG A 90 3.62 -13.31 0.20
N GLY A 91 4.36 -12.60 -0.64
CA GLY A 91 4.74 -13.06 -1.96
C GLY A 91 5.81 -14.16 -1.97
N SER A 92 6.21 -14.57 -3.15
CA SER A 92 7.25 -15.60 -3.34
C SER A 92 8.63 -14.97 -3.51
N GLU A 93 9.62 -15.50 -2.79
CA GLU A 93 11.01 -15.11 -2.99
C GLU A 93 11.53 -15.70 -4.30
N VAL A 94 12.18 -14.86 -5.12
CA VAL A 94 12.77 -15.32 -6.38
C VAL A 94 14.18 -15.85 -6.12
N GLN A 95 14.52 -16.97 -6.75
CA GLN A 95 15.86 -17.56 -6.65
C GLN A 95 16.94 -16.64 -7.23
N MET A 96 16.62 -15.98 -8.35
CA MET A 96 17.50 -14.98 -8.97
C MET A 96 16.93 -13.57 -8.76
N PRO A 97 17.53 -12.76 -7.88
CA PRO A 97 17.03 -11.43 -7.59
C PRO A 97 17.11 -10.51 -8.81
N CYS A 98 16.23 -9.51 -8.85
CA CYS A 98 16.33 -8.45 -9.85
C CYS A 98 17.63 -7.65 -9.68
N HIS A 99 18.06 -6.95 -10.74
CA HIS A 99 19.30 -6.16 -10.75
C HIS A 99 19.44 -5.27 -9.50
N HIS A 100 18.40 -4.51 -9.16
CA HIS A 100 18.43 -3.60 -8.01
C HIS A 100 18.51 -4.29 -6.65
N CYS A 101 17.88 -5.45 -6.50
CA CYS A 101 17.96 -6.22 -5.26
C CYS A 101 19.34 -6.88 -5.12
N ASN A 102 19.91 -7.35 -6.23
CA ASN A 102 21.24 -7.96 -6.28
C ASN A 102 22.36 -6.97 -5.91
N VAL A 103 22.29 -5.74 -6.42
CA VAL A 103 23.29 -4.69 -6.11
C VAL A 103 23.00 -3.94 -4.80
N ASN A 104 22.17 -4.51 -3.93
CA ASN A 104 21.84 -3.95 -2.61
C ASN A 104 21.22 -2.54 -2.61
N ARG A 105 20.59 -2.13 -3.72
CA ARG A 105 19.89 -0.84 -3.86
C ARG A 105 18.38 -0.94 -3.60
N SER A 106 17.91 -2.05 -3.04
CA SER A 106 16.52 -2.28 -2.63
C SER A 106 16.24 -1.73 -1.23
N VAL A 107 14.96 -1.62 -0.88
CA VAL A 107 14.54 -1.16 0.46
C VAL A 107 14.56 -2.32 1.45
N TRP A 108 14.23 -3.53 0.98
CA TRP A 108 14.28 -4.75 1.76
C TRP A 108 15.43 -5.66 1.30
N THR A 109 15.84 -6.58 2.17
CA THR A 109 16.93 -7.54 1.94
C THR A 109 16.60 -8.49 0.77
N ARG A 110 15.39 -9.06 0.78
CA ARG A 110 14.96 -10.10 -0.16
C ARG A 110 14.23 -9.54 -1.38
N CYS A 111 14.40 -10.23 -2.51
CA CYS A 111 13.67 -9.97 -3.73
C CYS A 111 12.41 -10.85 -3.77
N VAL A 112 11.24 -10.24 -3.58
CA VAL A 112 9.97 -10.95 -3.50
C VAL A 112 9.03 -10.46 -4.60
N VAL A 113 8.33 -11.36 -5.27
CA VAL A 113 7.28 -11.05 -6.25
C VAL A 113 5.93 -11.39 -5.65
N GLY A 114 4.98 -10.47 -5.86
CA GLY A 114 3.62 -10.58 -5.38
C GLY A 114 2.68 -11.33 -6.32
N SER A 115 1.56 -11.85 -5.82
CA SER A 115 0.51 -12.51 -6.61
C SER A 115 -0.49 -11.54 -7.24
N ASP A 116 -0.65 -10.34 -6.69
CA ASP A 116 -1.64 -9.31 -7.09
C ASP A 116 -1.34 -8.65 -8.46
N THR A 117 -0.31 -9.08 -9.15
CA THR A 117 0.02 -8.54 -10.46
C THR A 117 -1.00 -9.05 -11.46
N LYS A 118 -2.10 -8.30 -11.62
CA LYS A 118 -3.04 -8.50 -12.73
C LYS A 118 -2.29 -8.25 -14.03
N GLU A 119 -2.44 -9.19 -14.95
CA GLU A 119 -1.82 -9.17 -16.26
C GLU A 119 -2.18 -7.87 -17.01
N GLY A 120 -1.17 -7.20 -17.58
CA GLY A 120 -1.33 -5.93 -18.29
C GLY A 120 -1.10 -4.67 -17.45
N SER A 121 -0.84 -4.76 -16.15
CA SER A 121 -0.40 -3.59 -15.37
C SER A 121 1.09 -3.27 -15.62
N ASN A 122 1.48 -1.98 -15.62
CA ASN A 122 2.87 -1.54 -15.80
C ASN A 122 3.85 -2.04 -14.71
N MET A 123 3.34 -2.66 -13.65
CA MET A 123 4.13 -3.26 -12.58
C MET A 123 3.97 -4.78 -12.51
N HIS A 124 3.33 -5.37 -13.53
CA HIS A 124 3.14 -6.81 -13.61
C HIS A 124 4.48 -7.54 -13.64
N GLY A 125 4.67 -8.52 -12.75
CA GLY A 125 5.95 -9.24 -12.63
C GLY A 125 7.10 -8.46 -11.96
N ALA A 126 6.89 -7.22 -11.50
CA ALA A 126 7.90 -6.48 -10.75
C ALA A 126 8.02 -6.99 -9.30
N CYS A 127 9.25 -7.07 -8.77
CA CYS A 127 9.43 -7.35 -7.35
C CYS A 127 8.90 -6.22 -6.46
N ALA A 128 8.49 -6.57 -5.25
CA ALA A 128 7.97 -5.67 -4.22
C ALA A 128 8.89 -4.45 -3.98
N SER A 129 10.20 -4.65 -3.87
CA SER A 129 11.16 -3.56 -3.69
C SER A 129 11.20 -2.56 -4.85
N CYS A 130 11.06 -3.04 -6.09
CA CYS A 130 10.98 -2.17 -7.27
C CYS A 130 9.62 -1.48 -7.36
N ARG A 131 8.52 -2.17 -6.98
CA ARG A 131 7.19 -1.57 -6.85
C ARG A 131 7.18 -0.43 -5.85
N PHE A 132 7.70 -0.67 -4.65
CA PHE A 132 7.86 0.34 -3.61
C PHE A 132 8.61 1.58 -4.12
N SER A 133 9.70 1.35 -4.86
CA SER A 133 10.57 2.41 -5.37
C SER A 133 10.08 3.03 -6.68
N ARG A 134 8.95 2.55 -7.23
CA ARG A 134 8.37 2.96 -8.51
C ARG A 134 9.39 3.00 -9.66
N ARG A 135 10.24 1.98 -9.72
CA ARG A 135 11.31 1.87 -10.72
C ARG A 135 11.18 0.60 -11.53
N TYR A 136 11.83 0.61 -12.68
CA TYR A 136 11.93 -0.55 -13.54
C TYR A 136 12.49 -1.78 -12.79
N CYS A 137 11.96 -2.96 -13.13
CA CYS A 137 12.38 -4.22 -12.54
C CYS A 137 12.82 -5.19 -13.63
N SER A 138 14.06 -5.67 -13.56
CA SER A 138 14.60 -6.62 -14.54
C SER A 138 13.94 -8.00 -14.52
N LEU A 139 13.01 -8.27 -13.59
CA LEU A 139 12.18 -9.48 -13.62
C LEU A 139 11.02 -9.38 -14.62
N ILE A 140 10.61 -8.16 -14.98
CA ILE A 140 9.52 -7.95 -15.93
C ILE A 140 9.91 -8.54 -17.30
N SER A 141 11.06 -8.16 -17.86
CA SER A 141 11.53 -8.70 -19.15
C SER A 141 11.76 -10.21 -19.12
N ARG A 142 12.27 -10.76 -18.01
CA ARG A 142 12.50 -12.21 -17.91
C ARG A 142 11.20 -13.01 -18.04
N ASN A 143 10.11 -12.49 -17.47
CA ASN A 143 8.80 -13.12 -17.61
C ASN A 143 8.24 -13.01 -19.03
N GLU A 144 8.54 -11.92 -19.76
CA GLU A 144 8.16 -11.79 -21.17
C GLU A 144 8.88 -12.81 -22.06
N ASP A 145 10.19 -13.00 -21.84
CA ASP A 145 11.00 -13.98 -22.56
C ASP A 145 10.55 -15.43 -22.28
N GLU A 146 10.32 -15.78 -21.00
CA GLU A 146 9.81 -17.12 -20.62
C GLU A 146 8.42 -17.40 -21.23
N ARG A 147 7.55 -16.38 -21.29
CA ARG A 147 6.24 -16.50 -21.93
C ARG A 147 6.35 -16.65 -23.45
N ALA A 148 7.28 -15.95 -24.10
CA ALA A 148 7.55 -16.11 -25.52
C ALA A 148 8.08 -17.52 -25.85
N MET A 149 8.91 -18.10 -24.97
CA MET A 149 9.35 -19.50 -25.09
C MET A 149 8.20 -20.50 -24.98
N THR A 150 7.25 -20.30 -24.05
CA THR A 150 6.10 -21.23 -23.89
C THR A 150 5.06 -21.16 -25.01
N ARG A 151 5.03 -20.06 -25.80
CA ARG A 151 4.12 -19.91 -26.95
C ARG A 151 4.69 -20.44 -28.27
N SER A 152 5.96 -20.83 -28.30
CA SER A 152 6.68 -21.19 -29.53
C SER A 152 6.89 -22.70 -29.72
N GLY A 153 6.06 -23.52 -29.07
CA GLY A 153 6.03 -24.97 -29.30
C GLY A 153 5.30 -25.34 -30.59
N ASP A 154 5.78 -24.87 -31.74
CA ASP A 154 5.75 -25.60 -33.02
C ASP A 154 6.54 -24.84 -34.11
N ALA A 155 7.42 -25.58 -34.78
CA ALA A 155 8.09 -25.31 -36.06
C ALA A 155 9.24 -24.25 -36.15
N SER A 156 10.47 -24.78 -36.09
CA SER A 156 11.62 -24.55 -37.00
C SER A 156 11.98 -23.15 -37.53
N GLU A 157 13.21 -22.73 -37.17
CA GLU A 157 14.30 -22.29 -38.06
C GLU A 157 14.02 -21.20 -39.12
N SER A 158 14.58 -19.99 -38.92
CA SER A 158 15.40 -19.25 -39.91
C SER A 158 15.76 -17.82 -39.46
N GLN A 159 17.07 -17.65 -39.20
CA GLN A 159 17.95 -16.56 -39.62
C GLN A 159 17.46 -15.08 -39.76
N SER A 160 18.05 -14.25 -38.89
CA SER A 160 18.69 -12.93 -39.15
C SER A 160 17.87 -11.70 -39.59
N HIS A 161 18.27 -10.55 -39.04
CA HIS A 161 18.68 -9.33 -39.74
C HIS A 161 18.08 -8.04 -39.13
N TRP A 162 18.93 -7.01 -39.05
CA TRP A 162 18.83 -5.79 -38.25
C TRP A 162 17.66 -4.85 -38.64
N ASP A 163 17.17 -4.04 -37.70
CA ASP A 163 17.38 -2.58 -37.79
C ASP A 163 16.93 -1.78 -36.53
N PRO A 164 17.57 -0.62 -36.23
CA PRO A 164 17.33 0.17 -35.03
C PRO A 164 16.50 1.47 -35.25
N VAL A 165 15.84 1.90 -34.16
CA VAL A 165 15.45 3.29 -33.80
C VAL A 165 14.39 4.01 -34.65
N ARG A 166 13.28 4.38 -33.98
CA ARG A 166 12.70 5.74 -34.09
C ARG A 166 11.88 6.10 -32.85
N GLY A 167 12.30 7.17 -32.17
CA GLY A 167 11.69 7.67 -30.93
C GLY A 167 10.42 8.49 -31.14
N ILE A 168 9.63 8.63 -30.07
CA ILE A 168 8.56 9.62 -29.97
C ILE A 168 8.62 10.29 -28.59
N LYS A 169 8.55 11.62 -28.64
CA LYS A 169 8.66 12.64 -27.60
C LYS A 169 7.74 12.45 -26.40
N THR A 170 8.27 12.77 -25.22
CA THR A 170 7.53 13.11 -23.99
C THR A 170 7.17 14.59 -24.01
N GLU A 171 5.91 14.94 -23.76
CA GLU A 171 5.49 16.28 -23.32
C GLU A 171 4.50 16.15 -22.14
N PRO A 172 4.50 17.05 -21.13
CA PRO A 172 3.83 16.86 -19.85
C PRO A 172 2.67 17.84 -19.56
N GLY A 173 1.63 17.34 -18.86
CA GLY A 173 0.91 18.10 -17.83
C GLY A 173 -0.47 18.67 -18.17
N ALA A 174 -1.52 18.07 -17.60
CA ALA A 174 -2.75 18.79 -17.24
C ALA A 174 -3.25 18.31 -15.88
N ARG A 175 -3.45 19.27 -15.00
CA ARG A 175 -3.81 19.14 -13.57
C ARG A 175 -5.24 18.63 -13.45
N LEU A 176 -5.48 17.63 -12.61
CA LEU A 176 -6.83 17.27 -12.17
C LEU A 176 -7.04 17.70 -10.72
N SER A 177 -8.05 18.53 -10.55
CA SER A 177 -8.50 19.19 -9.33
C SER A 177 -8.92 18.21 -8.24
N SER A 178 -8.65 18.59 -6.99
CA SER A 178 -9.08 17.86 -5.79
C SER A 178 -10.61 17.83 -5.66
N PRO A 179 -11.27 16.65 -5.55
CA PRO A 179 -12.69 16.59 -5.21
C PRO A 179 -12.87 16.83 -3.70
N GLY A 180 -13.78 17.75 -3.37
CA GLY A 180 -14.00 18.28 -2.03
C GLY A 180 -14.32 17.24 -0.95
N SER A 181 -13.84 17.50 0.26
CA SER A 181 -14.18 16.79 1.48
C SER A 181 -15.66 16.93 1.81
N CYS A 182 -16.36 15.82 1.99
CA CYS A 182 -17.70 15.82 2.57
C CYS A 182 -17.65 16.44 3.97
N ARG A 183 -18.54 17.41 4.24
CA ARG A 183 -18.56 18.29 5.42
C ARG A 183 -19.34 17.68 6.59
N LEU A 184 -19.13 16.41 6.87
CA LEU A 184 -19.57 15.79 8.11
C LEU A 184 -18.30 15.51 8.93
N ASP A 185 -18.32 15.86 10.21
CA ASP A 185 -17.17 15.97 11.11
C ASP A 185 -16.25 14.74 11.12
N GLY A 186 -15.35 14.61 10.13
CA GLY A 186 -14.14 13.77 10.12
C GLY A 186 -14.30 12.24 10.24
N ASP A 187 -15.38 11.75 10.83
CA ASP A 187 -15.60 10.38 11.21
C ASP A 187 -16.52 9.72 10.19
N VAL A 188 -15.90 9.08 9.20
CA VAL A 188 -16.56 8.22 8.23
C VAL A 188 -17.09 6.99 8.98
N ILE A 189 -18.39 6.73 8.89
CA ILE A 189 -18.98 5.54 9.54
C ILE A 189 -18.54 4.29 8.78
N PRO A 190 -18.01 3.25 9.48
CA PRO A 190 -17.61 2.01 8.83
C PRO A 190 -18.82 1.28 8.25
N PHE A 191 -18.76 0.87 6.98
CA PHE A 191 -19.76 0.02 6.33
C PHE A 191 -19.15 -1.32 5.91
N PRO A 192 -19.82 -2.47 6.13
CA PRO A 192 -21.14 -2.62 6.75
C PRO A 192 -21.14 -2.27 8.23
N LEU A 193 -22.26 -1.74 8.71
CA LEU A 193 -22.45 -1.39 10.12
C LEU A 193 -22.23 -2.65 10.98
N GLY A 194 -21.30 -2.60 11.93
CA GLY A 194 -20.98 -3.72 12.80
C GLY A 194 -22.07 -3.97 13.86
N PRO A 195 -22.07 -5.14 14.54
CA PRO A 195 -23.07 -5.47 15.55
C PRO A 195 -23.12 -4.47 16.72
N GLU A 196 -22.01 -3.77 16.99
CA GLU A 196 -21.90 -2.68 17.97
C GLU A 196 -22.75 -1.45 17.64
N THR A 197 -23.23 -1.33 16.40
CA THR A 197 -24.03 -0.20 15.93
C THR A 197 -25.54 -0.43 16.04
N ILE A 198 -25.98 -1.68 16.25
CA ILE A 198 -27.39 -2.10 16.21
C ILE A 198 -28.23 -1.39 17.28
N ASP A 199 -27.65 -1.15 18.47
CA ASP A 199 -28.33 -0.47 19.58
C ASP A 199 -27.89 1.01 19.74
N ASN A 200 -27.15 1.56 18.77
CA ASN A 200 -26.61 2.93 18.83
C ASN A 200 -27.41 3.89 17.94
N LEU A 201 -28.53 4.40 18.48
CA LEU A 201 -29.46 5.27 17.76
C LEU A 201 -28.81 6.53 17.12
N PRO A 202 -27.92 7.28 17.80
CA PRO A 202 -27.22 8.41 17.17
C PRO A 202 -26.37 8.00 15.96
N LEU A 203 -25.64 6.89 16.08
CA LEU A 203 -24.80 6.39 15.01
C LEU A 203 -25.62 5.92 13.81
N LEU A 204 -26.76 5.26 14.05
CA LEU A 204 -27.68 4.85 13.00
C LEU A 204 -28.30 6.04 12.26
N LYS A 205 -28.68 7.11 12.98
CA LYS A 205 -29.17 8.35 12.35
C LYS A 205 -28.12 9.06 11.50
N GLN A 206 -26.85 8.98 11.90
CA GLN A 206 -25.76 9.53 11.12
C GLN A 206 -25.48 8.68 9.89
N ALA A 207 -25.49 7.34 10.03
CA ALA A 207 -25.31 6.41 8.93
C ALA A 207 -26.39 6.55 7.85
N ASP A 208 -27.65 6.73 8.29
CA ASP A 208 -28.80 6.96 7.42
C ASP A 208 -28.60 8.21 6.54
N LYS A 209 -28.24 9.35 7.14
CA LYS A 209 -27.94 10.59 6.40
C LYS A 209 -26.76 10.46 5.43
N GLU A 210 -25.71 9.77 5.84
CA GLU A 210 -24.54 9.55 4.98
C GLU A 210 -24.90 8.69 3.76
N MET A 211 -25.73 7.66 3.98
CA MET A 211 -26.27 6.83 2.91
C MET A 211 -27.17 7.61 1.94
N GLU A 212 -28.07 8.46 2.44
CA GLU A 212 -28.91 9.33 1.61
C GLU A 212 -28.06 10.24 0.69
N MET A 213 -27.02 10.85 1.24
CA MET A 213 -26.08 11.69 0.46
C MET A 213 -25.36 10.89 -0.63
N HIS A 214 -24.95 9.65 -0.32
CA HIS A 214 -24.34 8.77 -1.31
C HIS A 214 -25.33 8.37 -2.40
N LEU A 215 -26.57 8.04 -2.04
CA LEU A 215 -27.64 7.74 -3.00
C LEU A 215 -27.91 8.93 -3.93
N ASP A 216 -27.91 10.17 -3.41
CA ASP A 216 -28.09 11.37 -4.23
C ASP A 216 -26.92 11.61 -5.20
N THR A 217 -25.69 11.30 -4.76
CA THR A 217 -24.50 11.38 -5.63
C THR A 217 -24.60 10.36 -6.76
N LEU A 218 -25.03 9.13 -6.47
CA LEU A 218 -25.25 8.08 -7.45
C LEU A 218 -26.35 8.45 -8.44
N LYS A 219 -27.51 8.93 -7.96
CA LYS A 219 -28.60 9.42 -8.83
C LYS A 219 -28.13 10.51 -9.78
N ARG A 220 -27.34 11.47 -9.29
CA ARG A 220 -26.78 12.54 -10.14
C ARG A 220 -25.86 11.97 -11.21
N ARG A 221 -25.04 10.98 -10.87
CA ARG A 221 -24.12 10.35 -11.82
C ARG A 221 -24.84 9.52 -12.85
N ILE A 222 -25.89 8.79 -12.47
CA ILE A 222 -26.76 8.05 -13.38
C ILE A 222 -27.36 9.01 -14.42
N ARG A 223 -27.97 10.11 -13.97
CA ARG A 223 -28.55 11.10 -14.88
C ARG A 223 -27.52 11.67 -15.88
N GLN A 224 -26.31 11.98 -15.42
CA GLN A 224 -25.23 12.45 -16.31
C GLN A 224 -24.80 11.41 -17.37
N LEU A 225 -24.91 10.12 -17.04
CA LEU A 225 -24.56 9.05 -17.95
C LEU A 225 -25.70 8.80 -18.94
N GLU A 226 -26.95 8.83 -18.50
CA GLU A 226 -28.13 8.76 -19.36
C GLU A 226 -28.17 9.93 -20.36
N GLU A 227 -27.89 11.16 -19.91
CA GLU A 227 -27.79 12.35 -20.79
C GLU A 227 -26.68 12.15 -21.84
N ARG A 228 -25.51 11.64 -21.44
CA ARG A 228 -24.39 11.36 -22.36
C ARG A 228 -24.71 10.25 -23.36
N GLU A 229 -25.41 9.20 -22.93
CA GLU A 229 -25.82 8.10 -23.80
C GLU A 229 -26.84 8.58 -24.84
N ASN A 230 -27.79 9.43 -24.42
CA ASN A 230 -28.76 10.04 -25.32
C ASN A 230 -28.13 11.02 -26.32
N ASP A 231 -27.14 11.82 -25.91
CA ASP A 231 -26.39 12.73 -26.81
C ASP A 231 -25.42 11.97 -27.74
N GLY A 232 -25.04 10.73 -27.37
CA GLY A 232 -24.16 9.86 -28.15
C GLY A 232 -24.86 9.15 -29.31
N ASP A 233 -26.19 8.96 -29.24
CA ASP A 233 -27.01 8.35 -30.29
C ASP A 233 -27.29 9.33 -31.45
N GLU A 234 -27.03 10.63 -31.26
CA GLU A 234 -27.09 11.65 -32.33
C GLU A 234 -25.74 11.82 -33.07
N THR A 235 -24.89 10.78 -33.08
CA THR A 235 -23.73 10.74 -33.98
C THR A 235 -24.12 10.08 -35.29
N THR A 236 -24.55 10.95 -36.21
CA THR A 236 -24.69 10.72 -37.65
C THR A 236 -23.62 9.73 -38.16
N ASN A 237 -24.08 8.68 -38.86
CA ASN A 237 -23.21 7.66 -39.43
C ASN A 237 -22.23 8.32 -40.43
N PRO A 238 -20.90 8.15 -40.28
CA PRO A 238 -19.89 8.79 -41.13
C PRO A 238 -19.93 8.44 -42.63
N TRP A 239 -20.86 7.56 -43.04
CA TRP A 239 -21.04 7.13 -44.42
C TRP A 239 -22.35 7.63 -45.07
N ASP A 240 -23.19 8.39 -44.36
CA ASP A 240 -24.44 8.95 -44.92
C ASP A 240 -24.23 10.24 -45.75
N LEU A 241 -22.98 10.56 -46.12
CA LEU A 241 -22.60 11.72 -46.94
C LEU A 241 -21.85 11.30 -48.23
N VAL A 242 -22.39 10.31 -48.95
CA VAL A 242 -22.03 10.03 -50.35
C VAL A 242 -23.27 9.90 -51.20
#